data_AF-A0A2V4B1G7-F1
#
_entry.id   AF-A0A2V4B1G7-F1
#
_cell.length_a   1.000
_cell.length_b   1.000
_cell.length_c   1.000
_cell.angle_alpha   90.00
_cell.angle_beta   90.00
_cell.angle_gamma   90.00
#
_symmetry.space_group_name_H-M   'P 1'
#
loop_
_entity.id
_entity.type
_entity.pdbx_description
1 polymer ?
#
loop_
_entity_poly.entity_id
_entity_poly.type
_entity_poly.pdbx_seq_one_letter_code
_entity_poly.pdbx_strand_id
1 'polypeptide(L)'
;MTTPWERYKAVLTRLLDEHPEAALGFDDPRVDEGREPPFSLSLAAWAVDLAEEVHARFGAEVDVGVGAMPCPAREMRFDVTPYLDPPAPVAATAELGFALDGPLSLRSGHTVHHGLRVTNRTGAELTVFTNGQVTGAVIDAPTDRVVGGSVELQTQPLVTFPTPAGATRVVPLLVGTASFDPVLGYAVPPGEWALRTTVDLGNDRHVRTPLLPFTVVA
;
A
#
# COMPACT_ATOMS: atom_id res chain seq x y z
N MET A 1 -35.89 -6.33 18.12
CA MET A 1 -35.04 -7.18 17.27
C MET A 1 -33.88 -6.33 16.82
N THR A 2 -32.65 -6.77 17.05
CA THR A 2 -31.46 -6.02 16.59
C THR A 2 -31.36 -6.15 15.08
N THR A 3 -31.22 -5.03 14.37
CA THR A 3 -31.11 -5.04 12.89
C THR A 3 -29.74 -5.59 12.46
N PRO A 4 -29.60 -6.09 11.22
CA PRO A 4 -28.29 -6.45 10.66
C PRO A 4 -27.24 -5.34 10.83
N TRP A 5 -27.63 -4.09 10.56
CA TRP A 5 -26.79 -2.91 10.73
C TRP A 5 -26.35 -2.71 12.20
N GLU A 6 -27.26 -2.80 13.16
CA GLU A 6 -26.92 -2.64 14.58
C GLU A 6 -25.91 -3.71 15.06
N ARG A 7 -26.04 -4.95 14.57
CA ARG A 7 -25.09 -6.03 14.88
C ARG A 7 -23.72 -5.76 14.28
N TYR A 8 -23.67 -5.32 13.02
CA TYR A 8 -22.42 -5.00 12.33
C TYR A 8 -21.74 -3.77 12.95
N LYS A 9 -22.49 -2.70 13.20
CA LYS A 9 -22.02 -1.48 13.87
C LYS A 9 -21.37 -1.76 15.23
N ALA A 10 -21.92 -2.69 16.02
CA ALA A 10 -21.30 -3.07 17.29
C ALA A 10 -19.93 -3.75 17.11
N VAL A 11 -19.79 -4.61 16.10
CA VAL A 11 -18.51 -5.25 15.76
C VAL A 11 -17.52 -4.22 15.24
N LEU A 12 -17.95 -3.34 14.33
CA LEU A 12 -17.12 -2.28 13.79
C LEU A 12 -16.64 -1.29 14.88
N THR A 13 -17.52 -0.90 15.80
CA THR A 13 -17.15 0.00 16.91
C THR A 13 -16.07 -0.64 17.78
N ARG A 14 -16.26 -1.91 18.15
CA ARG A 14 -15.26 -2.66 18.93
C ARG A 14 -13.94 -2.80 18.19
N LEU A 15 -13.99 -3.10 16.89
CA LEU A 15 -12.79 -3.17 16.03
C LEU A 15 -12.03 -1.85 16.05
N LEU A 16 -12.72 -0.72 15.89
CA LEU A 16 -12.11 0.60 15.89
C LEU A 16 -11.54 1.01 17.25
N ASP A 17 -12.09 0.49 18.34
CA ASP A 17 -11.59 0.71 19.70
C ASP A 17 -10.36 -0.17 20.02
N GLU A 18 -10.36 -1.45 19.61
CA GLU A 18 -9.33 -2.43 19.97
C GLU A 18 -8.16 -2.48 18.97
N HIS A 19 -8.46 -2.38 17.68
CA HIS A 19 -7.51 -2.53 16.56
C HIS A 19 -7.80 -1.54 15.41
N PRO A 20 -7.74 -0.21 15.66
CA PRO A 20 -8.00 0.79 14.63
C PRO A 20 -7.11 0.64 13.39
N GLU A 21 -5.88 0.15 13.56
CA GLU A 21 -4.91 -0.09 12.49
C GLU A 21 -5.27 -1.28 11.57
N ALA A 22 -6.20 -2.13 11.98
CA ALA A 22 -6.72 -3.20 11.14
C ALA A 22 -7.77 -2.69 10.14
N ALA A 23 -8.48 -1.59 10.43
CA ALA A 23 -9.60 -1.11 9.63
C ALA A 23 -9.13 -0.09 8.58
N LEU A 24 -9.08 -0.51 7.31
CA LEU A 24 -8.63 0.33 6.19
C LEU A 24 -9.77 1.06 5.46
N GLY A 25 -10.97 0.51 5.53
CA GLY A 25 -12.17 1.10 4.94
C GLY A 25 -13.42 0.42 5.48
N PHE A 26 -14.47 1.18 5.72
CA PHE A 26 -15.69 0.66 6.32
C PHE A 26 -16.84 1.64 6.16
N ASP A 27 -18.07 1.13 6.28
CA ASP A 27 -19.26 1.98 6.42
C ASP A 27 -19.21 2.80 7.71
N ASP A 28 -19.36 4.13 7.60
CA ASP A 28 -19.32 5.03 8.77
C ASP A 28 -20.37 4.62 9.82
N PRO A 29 -19.95 4.18 11.03
CA PRO A 29 -20.87 3.73 12.07
C PRO A 29 -21.73 4.87 12.64
N ARG A 30 -21.40 6.14 12.35
CA ARG A 30 -22.17 7.31 12.82
C ARG A 30 -23.42 7.58 11.96
N VAL A 31 -23.54 6.93 10.81
CA VAL A 31 -24.64 7.13 9.86
C VAL A 31 -25.56 5.91 9.87
N ASP A 32 -26.77 6.08 10.41
CA ASP A 32 -27.77 5.01 10.54
C ASP A 32 -28.84 5.03 9.44
N GLU A 33 -29.00 6.15 8.73
CA GLU A 33 -30.05 6.32 7.72
C GLU A 33 -29.78 5.49 6.45
N GLY A 34 -30.80 4.79 5.95
CA GLY A 34 -30.75 4.10 4.65
C GLY A 34 -29.80 2.90 4.56
N ARG A 35 -29.39 2.32 5.71
CA ARG A 35 -28.45 1.21 5.75
C ARG A 35 -29.11 -0.11 5.39
N GLU A 36 -28.70 -0.69 4.27
CA GLU A 36 -29.06 -2.03 3.82
C GLU A 36 -27.79 -2.82 3.44
N PRO A 37 -27.76 -4.14 3.67
CA PRO A 37 -26.63 -4.98 3.29
C PRO A 37 -26.49 -5.13 1.75
N PRO A 38 -25.30 -5.50 1.25
CA PRO A 38 -24.09 -5.83 2.00
C PRO A 38 -23.38 -4.59 2.54
N PHE A 39 -22.94 -4.66 3.80
CA PHE A 39 -22.06 -3.64 4.40
C PHE A 39 -20.61 -3.91 4.00
N SER A 40 -19.77 -2.88 3.91
CA SER A 40 -18.37 -3.01 3.51
C SER A 40 -17.42 -2.93 4.70
N LEU A 41 -16.47 -3.86 4.76
CA LEU A 41 -15.33 -3.84 5.68
C LEU A 41 -14.05 -4.27 4.96
N SER A 42 -13.10 -3.36 4.82
CA SER A 42 -11.75 -3.61 4.31
C SER A 42 -10.75 -3.63 5.47
N LEU A 43 -10.07 -4.75 5.62
CA LEU A 43 -9.09 -4.99 6.68
C LEU A 43 -7.66 -5.00 6.14
N ALA A 44 -6.69 -4.71 7.02
CA ALA A 44 -5.28 -4.86 6.73
C ALA A 44 -4.92 -6.31 6.38
N ALA A 45 -3.88 -6.51 5.57
CA ALA A 45 -3.54 -7.82 5.02
C ALA A 45 -3.13 -8.86 6.07
N TRP A 46 -2.70 -8.42 7.26
CA TRP A 46 -2.37 -9.28 8.39
C TRP A 46 -3.61 -9.71 9.21
N ALA A 47 -4.76 -9.05 9.07
CA ALA A 47 -5.95 -9.25 9.90
C ALA A 47 -6.88 -10.36 9.37
N VAL A 48 -6.30 -11.50 8.96
CA VAL A 48 -7.02 -12.61 8.33
C VAL A 48 -8.02 -13.26 9.30
N ASP A 49 -7.58 -13.56 10.53
CA ASP A 49 -8.44 -14.24 11.52
C ASP A 49 -9.69 -13.42 11.85
N LEU A 50 -9.54 -12.10 11.96
CA LEU A 50 -10.65 -11.17 12.16
C LEU A 50 -11.60 -11.18 10.96
N ALA A 51 -11.07 -11.19 9.74
CA ALA A 51 -11.87 -11.24 8.53
C ALA A 51 -12.70 -12.52 8.43
N GLU A 52 -12.09 -13.66 8.79
CA GLU A 52 -12.76 -14.95 8.84
C GLU A 52 -13.83 -15.00 9.93
N GLU A 53 -13.60 -14.40 11.10
CA GLU A 53 -14.62 -14.27 12.16
C GLU A 53 -15.82 -13.44 11.69
N VAL A 54 -15.58 -12.29 11.08
CA VAL A 54 -16.65 -11.43 10.54
C VAL A 54 -17.41 -12.16 9.44
N HIS A 55 -16.72 -12.80 8.51
CA HIS A 55 -17.35 -13.56 7.43
C HIS A 55 -18.17 -14.75 7.97
N ALA A 56 -17.67 -15.49 8.94
CA ALA A 56 -18.40 -16.59 9.57
C ALA A 56 -19.66 -16.12 10.29
N ARG A 57 -19.62 -14.92 10.87
CA ARG A 57 -20.74 -14.34 11.62
C ARG A 57 -21.82 -13.71 10.74
N PHE A 58 -21.44 -13.03 9.67
CA PHE A 58 -22.37 -12.22 8.85
C PHE A 58 -22.60 -12.77 7.43
N GLY A 59 -21.73 -13.65 6.94
CA GLY A 59 -21.83 -14.21 5.60
C GLY A 59 -21.94 -13.11 4.53
N ALA A 60 -22.99 -13.18 3.72
CA ALA A 60 -23.25 -12.21 2.66
C ALA A 60 -23.84 -10.86 3.15
N GLU A 61 -24.13 -10.70 4.45
CA GLU A 61 -24.56 -9.40 4.99
C GLU A 61 -23.40 -8.39 5.04
N VAL A 62 -22.14 -8.84 5.02
CA VAL A 62 -20.93 -8.00 5.05
C VAL A 62 -19.94 -8.48 4.01
N ASP A 63 -19.60 -7.61 3.06
CA ASP A 63 -18.48 -7.79 2.14
C ASP A 63 -17.16 -7.49 2.87
N VAL A 64 -16.41 -8.54 3.16
CA VAL A 64 -15.13 -8.45 3.87
C VAL A 64 -13.97 -8.51 2.88
N GLY A 65 -13.10 -7.51 2.91
CA GLY A 65 -11.81 -7.47 2.21
C GLY A 65 -10.64 -7.59 3.17
N VAL A 66 -9.54 -8.20 2.71
CA VAL A 66 -8.26 -8.30 3.43
C VAL A 66 -7.15 -7.92 2.47
N GLY A 67 -6.42 -6.86 2.80
CA GLY A 67 -5.48 -6.27 1.85
C GLY A 67 -6.20 -5.83 0.58
N ALA A 68 -5.78 -6.37 -0.57
CA ALA A 68 -6.36 -6.07 -1.87
C ALA A 68 -7.44 -7.07 -2.34
N MET A 69 -7.73 -8.11 -1.55
CA MET A 69 -8.54 -9.25 -2.00
C MET A 69 -9.73 -9.50 -1.06
N PRO A 70 -10.85 -10.04 -1.59
CA PRO A 70 -11.99 -10.41 -0.77
C PRO A 70 -11.71 -11.64 0.10
N CYS A 71 -12.38 -11.70 1.25
CA CYS A 71 -12.43 -12.86 2.13
C CYS A 71 -13.74 -13.63 1.95
N PRO A 72 -13.69 -14.96 1.74
CA PRO A 72 -12.53 -15.86 1.72
C PRO A 72 -11.96 -16.14 0.31
N ALA A 73 -12.50 -15.52 -0.74
CA ALA A 73 -12.25 -15.92 -2.13
C ALA A 73 -10.80 -15.74 -2.62
N ARG A 74 -10.03 -14.80 -2.03
CA ARG A 74 -8.60 -14.58 -2.36
C ARG A 74 -8.34 -14.33 -3.85
N GLU A 75 -9.22 -13.58 -4.51
CA GLU A 75 -9.13 -13.27 -5.93
C GLU A 75 -8.99 -11.77 -6.17
N MET A 76 -8.10 -11.37 -7.08
CA MET A 76 -8.01 -9.97 -7.49
C MET A 76 -9.23 -9.61 -8.34
N ARG A 77 -10.02 -8.63 -7.89
CA ARG A 77 -11.18 -8.12 -8.63
C ARG A 77 -10.82 -7.07 -9.68
N PHE A 78 -9.63 -6.48 -9.57
CA PHE A 78 -9.11 -5.45 -10.46
C PHE A 78 -7.57 -5.49 -10.47
N ASP A 79 -6.94 -5.07 -11.56
CA ASP A 79 -5.50 -4.94 -11.62
C ASP A 79 -5.05 -3.60 -11.03
N VAL A 80 -4.38 -3.65 -9.88
CA VAL A 80 -3.81 -2.47 -9.20
C VAL A 80 -2.43 -2.08 -9.72
N THR A 81 -1.79 -2.96 -10.50
CA THR A 81 -0.41 -2.81 -10.97
C THR A 81 -0.18 -1.49 -11.71
N PRO A 82 -1.04 -1.05 -12.64
CA PRO A 82 -0.82 0.19 -13.39
C PRO A 82 -0.76 1.45 -12.51
N TYR A 83 -1.39 1.41 -11.33
CA TYR A 83 -1.41 2.54 -10.39
C TYR A 83 -0.19 2.57 -9.48
N LEU A 84 0.38 1.40 -9.15
CA LEU A 84 1.49 1.27 -8.21
C LEU A 84 2.86 1.27 -8.89
N ASP A 85 2.94 0.74 -10.12
CA ASP A 85 4.13 0.81 -10.97
C ASP A 85 3.73 1.24 -12.39
N PRO A 86 3.35 2.51 -12.61
CA PRO A 86 3.02 2.99 -13.94
C PRO A 86 4.23 2.88 -14.88
N PRO A 87 4.01 2.68 -16.20
CA PRO A 87 5.10 2.57 -17.15
C PRO A 87 5.99 3.83 -17.16
N ALA A 88 7.24 3.67 -16.74
CA ALA A 88 8.27 4.71 -16.86
C ALA A 88 9.64 4.08 -17.19
N PRO A 89 10.59 4.82 -17.77
CA PRO A 89 11.95 4.31 -17.90
C PRO A 89 12.60 4.15 -16.52
N VAL A 90 13.43 3.13 -16.34
CA VAL A 90 14.32 3.07 -15.17
C VAL A 90 15.31 4.24 -15.27
N ALA A 91 15.49 4.96 -14.17
CA ALA A 91 16.32 6.15 -14.15
C ALA A 91 17.77 5.83 -14.53
N ALA A 92 18.36 6.68 -15.37
CA ALA A 92 19.77 6.59 -15.70
C ALA A 92 20.62 6.89 -14.45
N THR A 93 21.41 5.91 -14.01
CA THR A 93 22.23 6.03 -12.78
C THR A 93 23.30 7.13 -12.87
N ALA A 94 23.69 7.52 -14.09
CA ALA A 94 24.56 8.66 -14.34
C ALA A 94 23.95 10.00 -13.92
N GLU A 95 22.62 10.15 -14.01
CA GLU A 95 21.91 11.38 -13.67
C GLU A 95 21.31 11.34 -12.26
N LEU A 96 20.83 10.17 -11.83
CA LEU A 96 20.04 10.02 -10.62
C LEU A 96 20.51 8.82 -9.79
N GLY A 97 20.55 9.01 -8.47
CA GLY A 97 20.76 7.95 -7.50
C GLY A 97 19.51 7.71 -6.68
N PHE A 98 19.17 6.45 -6.48
CA PHE A 98 18.09 6.03 -5.60
C PHE A 98 18.62 4.97 -4.63
N ALA A 99 18.31 5.14 -3.36
CA ALA A 99 18.60 4.17 -2.31
C ALA A 99 17.56 4.29 -1.21
N LEU A 100 17.30 3.22 -0.47
CA LEU A 100 16.55 3.31 0.78
C LEU A 100 17.38 4.09 1.81
N ASP A 101 16.70 4.81 2.71
CA ASP A 101 17.32 5.54 3.81
C ASP A 101 17.69 4.61 4.97
N GLY A 102 18.64 3.71 4.67
CA GLY A 102 19.02 2.60 5.53
C GLY A 102 18.30 1.29 5.19
N PRO A 103 18.67 0.18 5.86
CA PRO A 103 18.02 -1.12 5.67
C PRO A 103 16.53 -1.04 5.97
N LEU A 104 15.74 -1.81 5.21
CA LEU A 104 14.30 -1.91 5.39
C LEU A 104 13.91 -3.35 5.71
N SER A 105 13.26 -3.53 6.85
CA SER A 105 12.61 -4.78 7.24
C SER A 105 11.17 -4.47 7.66
N LEU A 106 10.22 -5.18 7.07
CA LEU A 106 8.78 -4.95 7.25
C LEU A 106 8.06 -6.25 7.56
N ARG A 107 7.15 -6.24 8.54
CA ARG A 107 6.33 -7.41 8.85
C ARG A 107 5.33 -7.68 7.73
N SER A 108 5.11 -8.95 7.42
CA SER A 108 4.18 -9.41 6.38
C SER A 108 2.76 -8.90 6.66
N GLY A 109 2.13 -8.34 5.63
CA GLY A 109 0.79 -7.77 5.68
C GLY A 109 0.71 -6.36 6.25
N HIS A 110 1.82 -5.78 6.72
CA HIS A 110 1.87 -4.43 7.29
C HIS A 110 2.38 -3.39 6.30
N THR A 111 2.20 -2.13 6.69
CA THR A 111 2.73 -0.93 6.04
C THR A 111 3.71 -0.20 6.96
N VAL A 112 4.72 0.47 6.40
CA VAL A 112 5.62 1.36 7.12
C VAL A 112 5.95 2.60 6.29
N HIS A 113 6.18 3.71 6.97
CA HIS A 113 6.82 4.90 6.39
C HIS A 113 8.34 4.77 6.52
N HIS A 114 9.04 4.90 5.41
CA HIS A 114 10.50 4.89 5.29
C HIS A 114 11.00 6.11 4.51
N GLY A 115 12.30 6.16 4.22
CA GLY A 115 12.89 7.18 3.35
C GLY A 115 13.40 6.61 2.03
N LEU A 116 13.14 7.33 0.93
CA LEU A 116 13.83 7.17 -0.35
C LEU A 116 14.87 8.29 -0.48
N ARG A 117 16.15 7.93 -0.52
CA ARG A 117 17.25 8.86 -0.82
C ARG A 117 17.31 9.07 -2.33
N VAL A 118 17.09 10.31 -2.74
CA VAL A 118 17.20 10.76 -4.13
C VAL A 118 18.47 11.60 -4.25
N THR A 119 19.44 11.12 -5.00
CA THR A 119 20.69 11.84 -5.32
C THR A 119 20.57 12.46 -6.70
N ASN A 120 20.61 13.78 -6.77
CA ASN A 120 20.68 14.50 -8.04
C ASN A 120 22.15 14.63 -8.46
N ARG A 121 22.54 13.94 -9.55
CA ARG A 121 23.90 14.01 -10.11
C ARG A 121 24.00 14.92 -11.33
N THR A 122 22.92 15.61 -11.68
CA THR A 122 22.89 16.55 -12.79
C THR A 122 23.46 17.92 -12.37
N GLY A 123 23.70 18.79 -13.35
CA GLY A 123 24.15 20.17 -13.13
C GLY A 123 23.03 21.17 -12.81
N ALA A 124 21.78 20.73 -12.74
CA ALA A 124 20.61 21.57 -12.47
C ALA A 124 19.85 21.08 -11.23
N GLU A 125 19.04 21.94 -10.62
CA GLU A 125 18.10 21.49 -9.59
C GLU A 125 17.05 20.56 -10.20
N LEU A 126 16.66 19.56 -9.42
CA LEU A 126 15.58 18.63 -9.74
C LEU A 126 14.56 18.65 -8.61
N THR A 127 13.28 18.62 -8.95
CA THR A 127 12.19 18.61 -7.99
C THR A 127 11.42 17.32 -8.11
N VAL A 128 11.27 16.60 -7.00
CA VAL A 128 10.37 15.44 -6.92
C VAL A 128 8.99 15.92 -6.54
N PHE A 129 7.99 15.57 -7.34
CA PHE A 129 6.58 15.90 -7.13
C PHE A 129 5.87 14.68 -6.52
N THR A 130 5.14 14.91 -5.43
CA THR A 130 4.47 13.85 -4.68
C THR A 130 3.16 14.36 -4.11
N ASN A 131 2.40 13.46 -3.49
CA ASN A 131 1.30 13.82 -2.60
C ASN A 131 1.75 13.75 -1.12
N GLY A 132 2.99 14.13 -0.81
CA GLY A 132 3.59 14.03 0.54
C GLY A 132 4.57 12.86 0.68
N GLN A 133 4.41 11.82 -0.12
CA GLN A 133 5.31 10.67 -0.17
C GLN A 133 5.28 9.98 -1.54
N VAL A 134 6.26 9.12 -1.79
CA VAL A 134 6.22 8.15 -2.90
C VAL A 134 5.76 6.80 -2.37
N THR A 135 5.10 5.99 -3.21
CA THR A 135 4.63 4.65 -2.82
C THR A 135 5.48 3.59 -3.51
N GLY A 136 5.94 2.60 -2.74
CA GLY A 136 6.69 1.46 -3.25
C GLY A 136 5.78 0.29 -3.62
N ALA A 137 6.06 -0.31 -4.78
CA ALA A 137 5.53 -1.60 -5.20
C ALA A 137 6.54 -2.71 -4.85
N VAL A 138 6.05 -3.83 -4.31
CA VAL A 138 6.85 -5.03 -4.06
C VAL A 138 6.97 -5.80 -5.37
N ILE A 139 8.20 -6.08 -5.78
CA ILE A 139 8.56 -6.76 -7.01
C ILE A 139 9.14 -8.14 -6.69
N ASP A 140 8.62 -9.15 -7.39
CA ASP A 140 9.28 -10.46 -7.51
C ASP A 140 10.46 -10.33 -8.49
N ALA A 141 11.66 -10.16 -7.95
CA ALA A 141 12.85 -9.82 -8.74
C ALA A 141 13.19 -10.80 -9.89
N PRO A 142 13.02 -12.13 -9.74
CA PRO A 142 13.23 -13.08 -10.84
C PRO A 142 12.28 -12.90 -12.03
N THR A 143 11.04 -12.48 -11.79
CA THR A 143 10.01 -12.36 -12.84
C THR A 143 9.72 -10.92 -13.24
N ASP A 144 10.28 -9.95 -12.51
CA ASP A 144 10.01 -8.51 -12.63
C ASP A 144 8.52 -8.14 -12.49
N ARG A 145 7.74 -8.96 -11.77
CA ARG A 145 6.31 -8.74 -11.56
C ARG A 145 6.04 -7.98 -10.27
N VAL A 146 5.09 -7.05 -10.32
CA VAL A 146 4.50 -6.49 -9.10
C VAL A 146 3.65 -7.57 -8.42
N VAL A 147 3.93 -7.82 -7.14
CA VAL A 147 3.25 -8.85 -6.33
C VAL A 147 2.60 -8.29 -5.07
N GLY A 148 2.87 -7.04 -4.70
CA GLY A 148 2.30 -6.44 -3.52
C GLY A 148 2.61 -4.96 -3.36
N GLY A 149 2.07 -4.36 -2.31
CA GLY A 149 2.22 -2.94 -2.02
C GLY A 149 1.36 -2.47 -0.86
N SER A 150 1.26 -1.15 -0.69
CA SER A 150 0.30 -0.56 0.24
C SER A 150 -1.09 -0.47 -0.41
N VAL A 151 -2.12 -0.75 0.39
CA VAL A 151 -3.55 -0.64 0.03
C VAL A 151 -4.24 0.52 0.77
N GLU A 152 -3.47 1.37 1.44
CA GLU A 152 -3.99 2.52 2.15
C GLU A 152 -4.44 3.61 1.17
N LEU A 153 -5.64 4.16 1.42
CA LEU A 153 -6.17 5.27 0.63
C LEU A 153 -5.34 6.53 0.87
N GLN A 154 -4.90 7.17 -0.22
CA GLN A 154 -4.18 8.45 -0.16
C GLN A 154 -4.93 9.52 -0.94
N THR A 155 -5.45 10.52 -0.23
CA THR A 155 -5.85 11.81 -0.81
C THR A 155 -5.04 12.89 -0.14
N GLN A 156 -3.97 13.32 -0.80
CA GLN A 156 -3.06 14.32 -0.23
C GLN A 156 -2.74 15.42 -1.24
N PRO A 157 -2.49 16.66 -0.77
CA PRO A 157 -2.12 17.78 -1.62
C PRO A 157 -0.75 17.54 -2.26
N LEU A 158 -0.47 18.24 -3.36
CA LEU A 158 0.85 18.24 -3.97
C LEU A 158 1.91 18.76 -2.96
N VAL A 159 2.94 17.96 -2.73
CA VAL A 159 4.14 18.30 -1.95
C VAL A 159 5.37 18.06 -2.80
N THR A 160 6.25 19.05 -2.85
CA THR A 160 7.46 19.00 -3.67
C THR A 160 8.72 18.91 -2.83
N PHE A 161 9.70 18.17 -3.34
CA PHE A 161 11.02 17.99 -2.71
C PHE A 161 12.11 18.45 -3.68
N PRO A 162 12.48 19.75 -3.64
CA PRO A 162 13.60 20.25 -4.44
C PRO A 162 14.92 19.64 -3.95
N THR A 163 15.72 19.20 -4.91
CA THR A 163 17.02 18.56 -4.72
C THR A 163 18.05 19.29 -5.58
N PRO A 164 18.86 20.17 -4.97
CA PRO A 164 19.89 20.93 -5.69
C PRO A 164 20.86 20.02 -6.47
N ALA A 165 21.54 20.62 -7.45
CA ALA A 165 22.58 19.93 -8.21
C ALA A 165 23.66 19.32 -7.28
N GLY A 166 23.99 18.05 -7.47
CA GLY A 166 24.95 17.31 -6.66
C GLY A 166 24.46 16.91 -5.26
N ALA A 167 23.25 17.29 -4.85
CA ALA A 167 22.73 17.03 -3.51
C ALA A 167 21.99 15.70 -3.40
N THR A 168 21.83 15.23 -2.16
CA THR A 168 20.93 14.13 -1.81
C THR A 168 19.80 14.66 -0.94
N ARG A 169 18.56 14.26 -1.26
CA ARG A 169 17.36 14.55 -0.47
C ARG A 169 16.70 13.25 -0.06
N VAL A 170 16.16 13.21 1.15
CA VAL A 170 15.27 12.12 1.59
C VAL A 170 13.84 12.53 1.28
N VAL A 171 13.14 11.69 0.51
CA VAL A 171 11.71 11.80 0.21
C VAL A 171 10.98 10.72 1.00
N PRO A 172 9.87 11.03 1.71
CA PRO A 172 9.09 10.01 2.41
C PRO A 172 8.61 8.92 1.44
N LEU A 173 8.69 7.67 1.88
CA LEU A 173 8.35 6.48 1.12
C LEU A 173 7.36 5.63 1.92
N LEU A 174 6.20 5.30 1.34
CA LEU A 174 5.27 4.32 1.90
C LEU A 174 5.58 2.94 1.31
N VAL A 175 5.76 1.95 2.18
CA VAL A 175 5.96 0.55 1.78
C VAL A 175 4.94 -0.33 2.46
N GLY A 176 4.16 -1.08 1.69
CA GLY A 176 3.22 -2.07 2.21
C GLY A 176 3.48 -3.45 1.63
N THR A 177 3.01 -4.48 2.34
CA THR A 177 3.17 -5.89 1.96
C THR A 177 1.83 -6.62 1.83
N ALA A 178 0.75 -5.90 1.53
CA ALA A 178 -0.47 -6.54 1.04
C ALA A 178 -0.16 -7.19 -0.31
N SER A 179 -0.59 -8.44 -0.50
CA SER A 179 -0.36 -9.17 -1.74
C SER A 179 -1.40 -8.81 -2.79
N PHE A 180 -0.95 -8.73 -4.04
CA PHE A 180 -1.79 -8.65 -5.25
C PHE A 180 -1.72 -9.93 -6.08
N ASP A 181 -1.01 -10.95 -5.60
CA ASP A 181 -0.97 -12.27 -6.20
C ASP A 181 -1.81 -13.24 -5.35
N PRO A 182 -2.95 -13.73 -5.89
CA PRO A 182 -3.78 -14.75 -5.24
C PRO A 182 -3.00 -15.98 -4.74
N VAL A 183 -1.93 -16.37 -5.44
CA VAL A 183 -1.11 -17.53 -5.10
C VAL A 183 -0.36 -17.32 -3.78
N LEU A 184 0.00 -16.08 -3.45
CA LEU A 184 0.69 -15.74 -2.20
C LEU A 184 -0.27 -15.58 -1.01
N GLY A 185 -1.58 -15.57 -1.24
CA GLY A 185 -2.57 -15.23 -0.21
C GLY A 185 -2.68 -13.72 0.01
N TYR A 186 -3.14 -13.27 1.18
CA TYR A 186 -3.44 -11.85 1.43
C TYR A 186 -2.22 -10.94 1.62
N ALA A 187 -1.06 -11.51 1.95
CA ALA A 187 0.15 -10.77 2.29
C ALA A 187 1.37 -11.37 1.59
N VAL A 188 2.32 -10.52 1.23
CA VAL A 188 3.62 -10.97 0.70
C VAL A 188 4.33 -11.75 1.82
N PRO A 189 4.78 -12.99 1.58
CA PRO A 189 5.33 -13.83 2.63
C PRO A 189 6.74 -13.37 3.06
N PRO A 190 7.20 -13.76 4.26
CA PRO A 190 8.56 -13.48 4.71
C PRO A 190 9.63 -13.96 3.73
N GLY A 191 10.67 -13.17 3.54
CA GLY A 191 11.74 -13.45 2.57
C GLY A 191 12.43 -12.19 2.07
N GLU A 192 13.35 -12.39 1.13
CA GLU A 192 14.04 -11.31 0.42
C GLU A 192 13.23 -10.88 -0.79
N TRP A 193 12.98 -9.58 -0.90
CA TRP A 193 12.15 -8.98 -1.93
C TRP A 193 12.81 -7.71 -2.47
N ALA A 194 12.26 -7.17 -3.56
CA ALA A 194 12.68 -5.90 -4.10
C ALA A 194 11.54 -4.88 -4.10
N LEU A 195 11.87 -3.61 -3.92
CA LEU A 195 10.97 -2.49 -4.12
C LEU A 195 11.28 -1.78 -5.40
N ARG A 196 10.23 -1.28 -6.03
CA ARG A 196 10.29 -0.31 -7.11
C ARG A 196 9.34 0.83 -6.83
N THR A 197 9.76 2.03 -7.16
CA THR A 197 8.95 3.23 -7.03
C THR A 197 9.03 4.02 -8.33
N THR A 198 7.90 4.58 -8.74
CA THR A 198 7.89 5.63 -9.77
C THR A 198 7.97 7.00 -9.11
N VAL A 199 8.90 7.81 -9.58
CA VAL A 199 9.18 9.16 -9.10
C VAL A 199 8.80 10.14 -10.20
N ASP A 200 7.91 11.07 -9.87
CA ASP A 200 7.54 12.20 -10.74
C ASP A 200 8.55 13.34 -10.56
N LEU A 201 9.14 13.79 -11.67
CA LEU A 201 10.13 14.86 -11.75
C LEU A 201 9.56 16.14 -12.37
N GLY A 202 8.24 16.18 -12.60
CA GLY A 202 7.53 17.25 -13.28
C GLY A 202 7.70 17.23 -14.80
N ASN A 203 6.94 18.09 -15.49
CA ASN A 203 6.98 18.23 -16.97
C ASN A 203 6.79 16.89 -17.70
N ASP A 204 5.83 16.07 -17.25
CA ASP A 204 5.54 14.73 -17.75
C ASP A 204 6.72 13.74 -17.68
N ARG A 205 7.76 14.06 -16.91
CA ARG A 205 8.93 13.20 -16.71
C ARG A 205 8.72 12.33 -15.47
N HIS A 206 8.41 11.07 -15.70
CA HIS A 206 8.42 10.02 -14.67
C HIS A 206 9.61 9.09 -14.86
N VAL A 207 10.19 8.62 -13.76
CA VAL A 207 11.26 7.60 -13.79
C VAL A 207 11.01 6.54 -12.73
N ARG A 208 11.42 5.30 -13.00
CA ARG A 208 11.41 4.22 -12.01
C ARG A 208 12.76 4.12 -11.32
N THR A 209 12.75 3.81 -10.03
CA THR A 209 13.96 3.42 -9.32
C THR A 209 14.50 2.10 -9.89
N PRO A 210 15.81 1.81 -9.74
CA PRO A 210 16.27 0.42 -9.79
C PRO A 210 15.55 -0.42 -8.71
N LEU A 211 15.69 -1.74 -8.79
CA LEU A 211 15.22 -2.64 -7.72
C LEU A 211 15.99 -2.36 -6.43
N LEU A 212 15.27 -1.96 -5.38
CA LEU A 212 15.81 -1.67 -4.07
C LEU A 212 15.54 -2.86 -3.13
N PRO A 213 16.57 -3.58 -2.66
CA PRO A 213 16.36 -4.78 -1.84
C PRO A 213 15.80 -4.44 -0.46
N PHE A 214 14.90 -5.28 0.04
CA PHE A 214 14.38 -5.22 1.41
C PHE A 214 13.92 -6.61 1.87
N THR A 215 13.74 -6.76 3.18
CA THR A 215 13.32 -8.04 3.78
C THR A 215 11.90 -7.94 4.32
N VAL A 216 11.07 -8.93 4.03
CA VAL A 216 9.80 -9.16 4.72
C VAL A 216 10.01 -10.15 5.86
N VAL A 217 9.54 -9.81 7.05
CA VAL A 217 9.61 -10.66 8.26
C VAL A 217 8.20 -11.07 8.71
N ALA A 218 8.09 -11.97 9.68
CA ALA A 218 6.80 -12.40 10.25
C ALA A 218 6.17 -11.33 11.19
#